data_AF-A0A151T1Q7-F1
#
_entry.id   AF-A0A151T1Q7-F1
#
_cell.length_a   1.000
_cell.length_b   1.000
_cell.length_c   1.000
_cell.angle_alpha   90.00
_cell.angle_beta   90.00
_cell.angle_gamma   90.00
#
_symmetry.space_group_name_H-M   'P 1'
#
loop_
_entity.id
_entity.type
_entity.pdbx_description
1 polymer ?
#
loop_
_entity_poly.entity_id
_entity_poly.type
_entity_poly.pdbx_seq_one_letter_code
_entity_poly.pdbx_strand_id
1 'polypeptide(L)'
;MVARQAEEAQEQEPLSPLSPPTPKLGDDDEETSSTRDIGRVIPGPAGLVQATMRNREAENPLPTQEFLADLNGPAMLVFNSNPWRYAMHYVKSRGLPEVTPLINIDHNLQRVPTVVAFVESMTPTGQGNYTINLKDPTAAIGASLHYKVKQHRQYGEDIVVGCVLILKQVKFVV
;
A
#
# COMPACT_ATOMS: atom_id res chain seq x y z
N MET A 1 -23.00 -42.51 63.09
CA MET A 1 -21.97 -43.52 62.77
C MET A 1 -21.92 -43.60 61.24
N VAL A 2 -20.79 -43.35 60.56
CA VAL A 2 -19.74 -44.34 60.18
C VAL A 2 -20.38 -45.46 59.33
N ALA A 3 -20.04 -45.76 58.06
CA ALA A 3 -18.89 -45.53 57.14
C ALA A 3 -19.41 -45.45 55.67
N ARG A 4 -18.70 -45.24 54.53
CA ARG A 4 -17.33 -44.90 54.00
C ARG A 4 -17.56 -44.30 52.55
N GLN A 5 -16.66 -43.70 51.75
CA GLN A 5 -15.43 -44.13 51.00
C GLN A 5 -15.59 -45.41 50.14
N ALA A 6 -15.06 -45.52 48.90
CA ALA A 6 -14.24 -44.62 48.06
C ALA A 6 -14.53 -44.84 46.53
N GLU A 7 -13.52 -44.66 45.66
CA GLU A 7 -13.54 -44.65 44.18
C GLU A 7 -14.38 -43.54 43.52
N GLU A 8 -14.04 -43.00 42.34
CA GLU A 8 -12.91 -43.27 41.43
C GLU A 8 -12.44 -41.94 40.80
N ALA A 9 -11.13 -41.74 40.63
CA ALA A 9 -10.55 -40.52 40.05
C ALA A 9 -9.67 -40.88 38.84
N GLN A 10 -10.14 -40.59 37.63
CA GLN A 10 -9.36 -40.83 36.42
C GLN A 10 -8.17 -39.86 36.33
N GLU A 11 -6.96 -40.41 36.51
CA GLU A 11 -5.70 -39.74 36.20
C GLU A 11 -5.59 -39.54 34.68
N GLN A 12 -5.30 -38.31 34.24
CA GLN A 12 -5.19 -37.98 32.81
C GLN A 12 -3.78 -38.27 32.31
N GLU A 13 -3.65 -39.05 31.23
CA GLU A 13 -2.35 -39.26 30.59
C GLU A 13 -1.72 -37.94 30.11
N PRO A 14 -0.41 -37.71 30.36
CA PRO A 14 0.30 -36.55 29.84
C PRO A 14 0.52 -36.70 28.33
N LEU A 15 -0.19 -35.88 27.54
CA LEU A 15 -0.02 -35.81 26.08
C LEU A 15 1.45 -35.52 25.73
N SER A 16 2.04 -36.38 24.90
CA SER A 16 3.43 -36.23 24.43
C SER A 16 3.61 -34.98 23.56
N PRO A 17 4.75 -34.26 23.68
CA PRO A 17 4.98 -33.03 22.93
C PRO A 17 5.13 -33.30 21.42
N LEU A 18 4.34 -32.61 20.61
CA LEU A 18 4.44 -32.63 19.15
C LEU A 18 5.71 -31.89 18.69
N SER A 19 6.64 -32.62 18.06
CA SER A 19 7.78 -32.02 17.38
C SER A 19 7.35 -31.21 16.15
N PRO A 20 8.00 -30.07 15.84
CA PRO A 20 7.67 -29.26 14.67
C PRO A 20 8.03 -30.00 13.36
N PRO A 21 7.28 -29.79 12.26
CA PRO A 21 7.53 -30.45 10.99
C PRO A 21 8.79 -29.90 10.31
N THR A 22 9.68 -30.80 9.87
CA THR A 22 10.86 -30.45 9.07
C THR A 22 10.43 -29.92 7.69
N PRO A 23 10.98 -28.79 7.20
CA PRO A 23 10.78 -28.36 5.82
C PRO A 23 11.32 -29.42 4.85
N LYS A 24 10.52 -29.81 3.86
CA LYS A 24 11.01 -30.63 2.74
C LYS A 24 11.56 -29.72 1.66
N LEU A 25 12.84 -29.89 1.36
CA LEU A 25 13.43 -29.40 0.11
C LEU A 25 12.82 -30.20 -1.06
N GLY A 26 12.48 -29.49 -2.12
CA GLY A 26 11.97 -30.03 -3.37
C GLY A 26 12.18 -28.96 -4.43
N ASP A 27 13.14 -29.21 -5.31
CA ASP A 27 13.51 -28.34 -6.42
C ASP A 27 12.65 -28.66 -7.67
N ASP A 28 13.05 -28.11 -8.81
CA ASP A 28 12.50 -28.22 -10.18
C ASP A 28 11.44 -27.17 -10.57
N ASP A 29 11.86 -26.31 -11.50
CA ASP A 29 11.23 -25.10 -12.01
C ASP A 29 10.01 -25.33 -12.93
N GLU A 30 9.12 -24.32 -13.03
CA GLU A 30 8.99 -23.44 -14.22
C GLU A 30 7.70 -22.61 -14.16
N GLU A 31 7.77 -21.39 -13.60
CA GLU A 31 6.71 -20.37 -13.70
C GLU A 31 7.38 -19.00 -13.92
N THR A 32 7.56 -18.61 -15.18
CA THR A 32 8.20 -17.34 -15.57
C THR A 32 7.27 -16.13 -15.42
N SER A 33 6.40 -16.17 -14.40
CA SER A 33 5.61 -15.01 -13.98
C SER A 33 6.52 -13.92 -13.43
N SER A 34 6.87 -12.97 -14.30
CA SER A 34 7.50 -11.68 -13.95
C SER A 34 6.51 -10.75 -13.23
N THR A 35 5.76 -11.31 -12.28
CA THR A 35 5.13 -10.58 -11.19
C THR A 35 6.27 -9.94 -10.40
N ARG A 36 6.59 -8.69 -10.73
CA ARG A 36 7.56 -7.86 -10.00
C ARG A 36 7.10 -7.79 -8.55
N ASP A 37 7.65 -8.65 -7.69
CA ASP A 37 7.23 -8.74 -6.31
C ASP A 37 7.44 -7.38 -5.64
N ILE A 38 6.32 -6.72 -5.32
CA ILE A 38 6.27 -5.54 -4.46
C ILE A 38 6.39 -6.01 -3.01
N GLY A 39 7.45 -6.79 -2.79
CA GLY A 39 7.75 -7.52 -1.58
C GLY A 39 7.93 -6.59 -0.41
N ARG A 40 7.70 -7.11 0.79
CA ARG A 40 7.71 -6.34 2.03
C ARG A 40 9.01 -5.54 2.16
N VAL A 41 8.90 -4.23 1.97
CA VAL A 41 9.94 -3.29 2.40
C VAL A 41 9.93 -3.24 3.93
N ILE A 42 11.02 -3.71 4.52
CA ILE A 42 11.22 -3.73 5.97
C ILE A 42 11.13 -2.30 6.50
N PRO A 43 10.39 -1.98 7.58
CA PRO A 43 10.34 -0.63 8.11
C PRO A 43 11.68 -0.21 8.75
N GLY A 44 12.03 1.07 8.65
CA GLY A 44 13.22 1.65 9.28
C GLY A 44 14.53 1.39 8.51
N PRO A 45 15.70 1.49 9.18
CA PRO A 45 17.01 1.46 8.52
C PRO A 45 17.29 0.22 7.66
N ALA A 46 16.78 -0.95 8.05
CA ALA A 46 16.91 -2.18 7.26
C ALA A 46 16.19 -2.08 5.90
N GLY A 47 15.07 -1.35 5.82
CA GLY A 47 14.38 -1.06 4.55
C GLY A 47 15.17 -0.14 3.64
N LEU A 48 15.89 0.83 4.21
CA LEU A 48 16.76 1.73 3.46
C LEU A 48 17.92 0.95 2.81
N VAL A 49 18.50 -0.02 3.54
CA VAL A 49 19.50 -0.96 2.99
C VAL A 49 18.88 -1.85 1.91
N GLN A 50 17.73 -2.48 2.17
CA GLN A 50 17.01 -3.34 1.21
C GLN A 50 16.68 -2.59 -0.10
N ALA A 51 16.22 -1.35 -0.01
CA ALA A 51 15.94 -0.51 -1.18
C ALA A 51 17.23 -0.11 -1.92
N THR A 52 18.31 0.17 -1.20
CA THR A 52 19.63 0.49 -1.80
C THR A 52 20.23 -0.72 -2.54
N MET A 53 20.03 -1.93 -2.02
CA MET A 53 20.38 -3.17 -2.71
C MET A 53 19.57 -3.33 -4.00
N ARG A 54 18.23 -3.22 -3.93
CA ARG A 54 17.37 -3.28 -5.13
C ARG A 54 17.70 -2.23 -6.19
N ASN A 55 18.09 -1.01 -5.80
CA ASN A 55 18.55 0.00 -6.75
C ASN A 55 19.84 -0.40 -7.45
N ARG A 56 20.77 -1.09 -6.76
CA ARG A 56 22.01 -1.62 -7.36
C ARG A 56 21.75 -2.80 -8.32
N GLU A 57 20.62 -3.48 -8.16
CA GLU A 57 20.14 -4.60 -9.00
C GLU A 57 19.26 -4.14 -10.17
N ALA A 58 18.94 -2.84 -10.28
CA ALA A 58 18.10 -2.29 -11.33
C ALA A 58 18.85 -2.16 -12.67
N GLU A 59 18.11 -2.25 -13.77
CA GLU A 59 18.61 -2.11 -15.16
C GLU A 59 19.30 -0.77 -15.43
N ASN A 60 18.89 0.29 -14.72
CA ASN A 60 19.55 1.59 -14.72
C ASN A 60 19.66 2.10 -13.26
N PRO A 61 20.76 1.80 -12.55
CA PRO A 61 20.90 2.07 -11.12
C PRO A 61 21.23 3.56 -10.85
N LEU A 62 20.44 4.22 -9.98
CA LEU A 62 20.75 5.59 -9.58
C LEU A 62 22.00 5.63 -8.67
N PRO A 63 22.85 6.68 -8.75
CA PRO A 63 23.96 6.88 -7.82
C PRO A 63 23.47 6.86 -6.36
N THR A 64 24.18 6.16 -5.47
CA THR A 64 23.70 5.90 -4.10
C THR A 64 23.33 7.18 -3.33
N GLN A 65 24.01 8.30 -3.56
CA GLN A 65 23.68 9.57 -2.90
C GLN A 65 22.39 10.20 -3.44
N GLU A 66 22.17 10.15 -4.76
CA GLU A 66 20.94 10.64 -5.41
C GLU A 66 19.75 9.76 -5.02
N PHE A 67 19.92 8.43 -5.07
CA PHE A 67 18.91 7.46 -4.63
C PHE A 67 18.52 7.65 -3.16
N LEU A 68 19.49 7.89 -2.26
CA LEU A 68 19.20 8.18 -0.85
C LEU A 68 18.58 9.56 -0.64
N ALA A 69 18.87 10.55 -1.49
CA ALA A 69 18.21 11.85 -1.48
C ALA A 69 16.73 11.74 -1.91
N ASP A 70 16.44 10.94 -2.93
CA ASP A 70 15.06 10.65 -3.38
C ASP A 70 14.29 9.83 -2.33
N LEU A 71 14.90 8.79 -1.74
CA LEU A 71 14.27 7.98 -0.68
C LEU A 71 14.00 8.76 0.60
N ASN A 72 14.90 9.65 1.00
CA ASN A 72 14.68 10.58 2.12
C ASN A 72 13.86 11.81 1.70
N GLY A 73 13.53 11.93 0.41
CA GLY A 73 12.72 12.99 -0.14
C GLY A 73 11.29 12.93 0.42
N PRO A 74 10.61 14.09 0.64
CA PRO A 74 9.28 14.13 1.24
C PRO A 74 8.22 13.23 0.56
N ALA A 75 8.38 12.98 -0.75
CA ALA A 75 7.52 12.07 -1.52
C ALA A 75 7.67 10.59 -1.11
N MET A 76 8.90 10.07 -1.03
CA MET A 76 9.13 8.65 -0.69
C MET A 76 8.82 8.33 0.78
N LEU A 77 8.90 9.34 1.66
CA LEU A 77 8.41 9.23 3.03
C LEU A 77 6.88 9.01 3.09
N VAL A 78 6.08 9.72 2.28
CA VAL A 78 4.61 9.53 2.31
C VAL A 78 4.16 8.22 1.68
N PHE A 79 4.84 7.71 0.64
CA PHE A 79 4.56 6.36 0.11
C PHE A 79 4.93 5.23 1.09
N ASN A 80 5.73 5.53 2.12
CA ASN A 80 5.97 4.63 3.25
C ASN A 80 5.03 4.83 4.44
N SER A 81 4.17 5.85 4.42
CA SER A 81 3.29 6.20 5.55
C SER A 81 2.15 5.20 5.79
N ASN A 82 1.60 5.22 7.00
CA ASN A 82 0.44 4.39 7.36
C ASN A 82 -0.81 4.70 6.49
N PRO A 83 -1.19 5.96 6.18
CA PRO A 83 -2.27 6.24 5.24
C PRO A 83 -2.08 5.60 3.86
N TRP A 84 -0.88 5.67 3.28
CA TRP A 84 -0.60 5.04 1.98
C TRP A 84 -0.69 3.51 2.05
N ARG A 85 -0.02 2.89 3.04
CA ARG A 85 -0.06 1.44 3.26
C ARG A 85 -1.50 0.95 3.52
N TYR A 86 -2.30 1.70 4.27
CA TYR A 86 -3.72 1.41 4.49
C TYR A 86 -4.54 1.52 3.21
N ALA A 87 -4.34 2.56 2.39
CA ALA A 87 -5.06 2.74 1.12
C ALA A 87 -4.80 1.57 0.15
N MET A 88 -3.54 1.18 -0.02
CA MET A 88 -3.16 0.03 -0.86
C MET A 88 -3.72 -1.30 -0.31
N HIS A 89 -3.75 -1.47 1.01
CA HIS A 89 -4.39 -2.63 1.65
C HIS A 89 -5.92 -2.63 1.48
N TYR A 90 -6.57 -1.46 1.57
CA TYR A 90 -8.01 -1.30 1.37
C TYR A 90 -8.44 -1.69 -0.05
N VAL A 91 -7.69 -1.27 -1.08
CA VAL A 91 -7.96 -1.67 -2.48
C VAL A 91 -7.98 -3.20 -2.60
N LYS A 92 -6.92 -3.87 -2.13
CA LYS A 92 -6.79 -5.33 -2.19
C LYS A 92 -7.86 -6.05 -1.37
N SER A 93 -8.03 -5.69 -0.10
CA SER A 93 -8.98 -6.34 0.83
C SER A 93 -10.46 -6.08 0.52
N ARG A 94 -10.78 -5.11 -0.35
CA ARG A 94 -12.14 -4.85 -0.86
C ARG A 94 -12.39 -5.39 -2.26
N GLY A 95 -11.45 -6.12 -2.87
CA GLY A 95 -11.60 -6.66 -4.22
C GLY A 95 -11.83 -5.57 -5.28
N LEU A 96 -11.21 -4.40 -5.10
CA LEU A 96 -11.29 -3.33 -6.10
C LEU A 96 -10.39 -3.67 -7.30
N PRO A 97 -10.64 -3.06 -8.48
CA PRO A 97 -9.71 -3.11 -9.60
C PRO A 97 -8.29 -2.71 -9.20
N GLU A 98 -7.30 -3.24 -9.90
CA GLU A 98 -5.90 -2.90 -9.67
C GLU A 98 -5.65 -1.39 -9.77
N VAL A 99 -4.74 -0.88 -8.94
CA VAL A 99 -4.37 0.53 -8.93
C VAL A 99 -3.62 0.84 -10.21
N THR A 100 -4.22 1.65 -11.09
CA THR A 100 -3.53 2.17 -12.27
C THR A 100 -2.52 3.23 -11.81
N PRO A 101 -1.21 3.07 -12.09
CA PRO A 101 -0.21 4.09 -11.78
C PRO A 101 -0.47 5.38 -12.55
N LEU A 102 -0.14 6.53 -11.97
CA LEU A 102 -0.39 7.84 -12.60
C LEU A 102 0.36 7.99 -13.93
N ILE A 103 1.56 7.41 -14.08
CA ILE A 103 2.31 7.42 -15.35
C ILE A 103 1.61 6.63 -16.48
N ASN A 104 0.72 5.70 -16.13
CA ASN A 104 -0.06 4.89 -17.08
C ASN A 104 -1.45 5.49 -17.39
N ILE A 105 -1.76 6.69 -16.89
CA ILE A 105 -3.02 7.38 -17.22
C ILE A 105 -2.85 8.09 -18.56
N ASP A 106 -3.15 7.39 -19.65
CA ASP A 106 -3.21 7.96 -20.98
C ASP A 106 -4.52 8.74 -21.25
N HIS A 107 -4.52 9.52 -22.33
CA HIS A 107 -5.62 10.40 -22.75
C HIS A 107 -6.72 9.70 -23.57
N ASN A 108 -6.56 8.41 -23.89
CA ASN A 108 -7.50 7.58 -24.65
C ASN A 108 -8.39 6.73 -23.73
N LEU A 109 -7.95 6.47 -22.49
CA LEU A 109 -8.74 5.84 -21.43
C LEU A 109 -10.00 6.66 -21.10
N GLN A 110 -11.18 6.22 -21.57
CA GLN A 110 -12.47 6.85 -21.25
C GLN A 110 -12.71 7.00 -19.75
N ARG A 111 -12.22 6.03 -18.94
CA ARG A 111 -12.14 6.08 -17.49
C ARG A 111 -11.02 5.18 -16.96
N VAL A 112 -10.31 5.64 -15.94
CA VAL A 112 -9.35 4.85 -15.16
C VAL A 112 -10.10 4.11 -14.03
N PRO A 113 -9.98 2.78 -13.88
CA PRO A 113 -10.81 2.01 -12.94
C PRO A 113 -10.62 2.39 -11.46
N THR A 114 -9.37 2.46 -10.99
CA THR A 114 -9.00 2.80 -9.60
C THR A 114 -7.60 3.42 -9.58
N VAL A 115 -7.44 4.49 -8.80
CA VAL A 115 -6.19 5.24 -8.61
C VAL A 115 -6.01 5.49 -7.11
N VAL A 116 -4.79 5.35 -6.60
CA VAL A 116 -4.43 5.76 -5.23
C VAL A 116 -3.39 6.85 -5.35
N ALA A 117 -3.66 8.02 -4.78
CA ALA A 117 -2.79 9.19 -4.92
C ALA A 117 -2.77 10.08 -3.67
N PHE A 118 -1.61 10.64 -3.38
CA PHE A 118 -1.35 11.64 -2.34
C PHE A 118 -1.69 13.05 -2.84
N VAL A 119 -2.32 13.87 -2.01
CA VAL A 119 -2.58 15.29 -2.31
C VAL A 119 -1.39 16.13 -1.85
N GLU A 120 -0.52 16.50 -2.80
CA GLU A 120 0.67 17.34 -2.55
C GLU A 120 0.33 18.82 -2.40
N SER A 121 -0.65 19.31 -3.15
CA SER A 121 -1.10 20.70 -3.08
C SER A 121 -2.60 20.82 -3.41
N MET A 122 -3.24 21.87 -2.90
CA MET A 122 -4.64 22.19 -3.15
C MET A 122 -4.84 23.70 -3.13
N THR A 123 -5.28 24.27 -4.25
CA THR A 123 -5.43 25.72 -4.47
C THR A 123 -6.87 26.02 -4.89
N PRO A 124 -7.63 26.88 -4.17
CA PRO A 124 -8.97 27.26 -4.59
C PRO A 124 -8.98 27.99 -5.94
N THR A 125 -9.84 27.59 -6.87
CA THR A 125 -9.98 28.16 -8.23
C THR A 125 -11.21 29.05 -8.40
N GLY A 126 -11.79 29.51 -7.29
CA GLY A 126 -13.04 30.26 -7.28
C GLY A 126 -14.28 29.35 -7.31
N GLN A 127 -15.45 29.92 -7.00
CA GLN A 127 -16.73 29.20 -6.86
C GLN A 127 -16.69 27.98 -5.89
N GLY A 128 -15.68 27.90 -5.02
CA GLY A 128 -15.46 26.78 -4.09
C GLY A 128 -14.79 25.55 -4.71
N ASN A 129 -14.42 25.57 -6.00
CA ASN A 129 -13.63 24.51 -6.62
C ASN A 129 -12.15 24.64 -6.23
N TYR A 130 -11.37 23.58 -6.43
CA TYR A 130 -9.93 23.58 -6.22
C TYR A 130 -9.20 22.89 -7.38
N THR A 131 -8.02 23.38 -7.73
CA THR A 131 -7.00 22.57 -8.41
C THR A 131 -6.20 21.83 -7.34
N ILE A 132 -5.91 20.55 -7.57
CA ILE A 132 -5.06 19.73 -6.72
C ILE A 132 -3.90 19.15 -7.53
N ASN A 133 -2.74 18.97 -6.91
CA ASN A 133 -1.68 18.12 -7.47
C ASN A 133 -1.69 16.75 -6.77
N LEU A 134 -1.83 15.70 -7.56
CA LEU A 134 -1.90 14.31 -7.13
C LEU A 134 -0.61 13.58 -7.45
N LYS A 135 -0.10 12.78 -6.51
CA LYS A 135 1.16 12.02 -6.68
C LYS A 135 1.03 10.56 -6.28
N ASP A 136 1.74 9.71 -7.00
CA ASP A 136 2.04 8.33 -6.66
C ASP A 136 3.55 8.08 -6.84
N PRO A 137 4.08 6.86 -6.62
CA PRO A 137 5.49 6.56 -6.83
C PRO A 137 5.98 6.65 -8.29
N THR A 138 5.13 6.98 -9.25
CA THR A 138 5.44 6.98 -10.69
C THR A 138 5.34 8.35 -11.36
N ALA A 139 4.40 9.21 -10.94
CA ALA A 139 4.22 10.55 -11.52
C ALA A 139 3.55 11.55 -10.56
N ALA A 140 3.52 12.80 -11.00
CA ALA A 140 2.70 13.87 -10.46
C ALA A 140 1.72 14.36 -11.53
N ILE A 141 0.47 14.64 -11.17
CA ILE A 141 -0.58 15.02 -12.12
C ILE A 141 -1.54 16.06 -11.53
N GLY A 142 -1.82 17.11 -12.30
CA GLY A 142 -2.80 18.13 -11.94
C GLY A 142 -4.23 17.61 -12.15
N ALA A 143 -5.13 17.89 -11.22
CA ALA A 143 -6.54 17.51 -11.32
C ALA A 143 -7.47 18.57 -10.70
N SER A 144 -8.76 18.52 -11.04
CA SER A 144 -9.78 19.44 -10.54
C SER A 144 -10.69 18.79 -9.51
N LEU A 145 -10.70 19.30 -8.27
CA LEU A 145 -11.59 18.89 -7.19
C LEU A 145 -12.84 19.79 -7.20
N HIS A 146 -13.97 19.22 -7.64
CA HIS A 146 -15.25 19.93 -7.67
C HIS A 146 -15.79 20.20 -6.26
N TYR A 147 -16.30 21.41 -6.00
CA TYR A 147 -16.65 21.91 -4.66
C TYR A 147 -17.56 20.98 -3.84
N LYS A 148 -18.54 20.32 -4.49
CA LYS A 148 -19.46 19.35 -3.86
C LYS A 148 -18.75 18.16 -3.20
N VAL A 149 -17.54 17.80 -3.65
CA VAL A 149 -16.74 16.71 -3.06
C VAL A 149 -16.13 17.18 -1.72
N LYS A 150 -15.60 18.40 -1.67
CA LYS A 150 -15.11 19.02 -0.42
C LYS A 150 -16.26 19.32 0.57
N GLN A 151 -17.48 19.50 0.09
CA GLN A 151 -18.69 19.65 0.91
C GLN A 151 -19.35 18.31 1.34
N HIS A 152 -18.77 17.15 1.01
CA HIS A 152 -19.41 15.87 1.30
C HIS A 152 -19.33 15.49 2.78
N ARG A 153 -20.48 15.29 3.45
CA ARG A 153 -20.58 15.12 4.92
C ARG A 153 -19.78 13.99 5.57
N GLN A 154 -19.30 13.01 4.80
CA GLN A 154 -18.59 11.82 5.34
C GLN A 154 -17.07 11.85 5.18
N TYR A 155 -16.53 12.75 4.35
CA TYR A 155 -15.09 12.77 4.01
C TYR A 155 -14.61 14.12 3.47
N GLY A 156 -15.50 15.09 3.28
CA GLY A 156 -15.19 16.36 2.63
C GLY A 156 -14.20 17.18 3.45
N GLU A 157 -14.32 17.17 4.78
CA GLU A 157 -13.38 17.83 5.68
C GLU A 157 -11.98 17.20 5.58
N ASP A 158 -11.88 15.86 5.51
CA ASP A 158 -10.63 15.09 5.43
C ASP A 158 -9.83 15.25 4.12
N ILE A 159 -10.43 15.75 3.04
CA ILE A 159 -9.72 16.01 1.78
C ILE A 159 -8.85 17.27 1.94
N VAL A 160 -7.62 17.08 2.42
CA VAL A 160 -6.63 18.14 2.66
C VAL A 160 -5.29 17.82 2.00
N VAL A 161 -4.42 18.84 1.87
CA VAL A 161 -3.00 18.59 1.57
C VAL A 161 -2.43 17.67 2.65
N GLY A 162 -1.74 16.60 2.23
CA GLY A 162 -1.26 15.56 3.13
C GLY A 162 -2.11 14.27 3.12
N CYS A 163 -3.35 14.28 2.62
CA CYS A 163 -4.19 13.07 2.58
C CYS A 163 -3.85 12.13 1.42
N VAL A 164 -4.29 10.87 1.52
CA VAL A 164 -4.22 9.87 0.44
C VAL A 164 -5.65 9.52 0.01
N LEU A 165 -5.95 9.69 -1.27
CA LEU A 165 -7.25 9.44 -1.86
C LEU A 165 -7.27 8.11 -2.61
N ILE A 166 -8.36 7.34 -2.46
CA ILE A 166 -8.68 6.20 -3.31
C ILE A 166 -9.77 6.65 -4.28
N LEU A 167 -9.39 6.96 -5.51
CA LEU A 167 -10.29 7.44 -6.55
C LEU A 167 -10.75 6.25 -7.41
N LYS A 168 -12.00 6.30 -7.87
CA LYS A 168 -12.60 5.28 -8.75
C LYS A 168 -13.18 5.94 -9.99
N GLN A 169 -13.15 5.23 -11.12
CA GLN A 169 -13.82 5.66 -12.36
C GLN A 169 -13.41 7.08 -12.80
N VAL A 170 -12.13 7.41 -12.61
CA VAL A 170 -11.55 8.74 -12.88
C VAL A 170 -11.63 9.03 -14.36
N LYS A 171 -12.14 10.21 -14.72
CA LYS A 171 -12.11 10.71 -16.09
C LYS A 171 -10.92 11.65 -16.27
N PHE A 172 -10.20 11.51 -17.37
CA PHE A 172 -9.41 12.61 -17.90
C PHE A 172 -10.32 13.58 -18.68
N VAL A 173 -9.93 14.85 -18.69
CA VAL A 173 -10.52 15.91 -19.52
C VAL A 173 -9.34 16.67 -20.12
N VAL A 174 -9.38 16.86 -21.42
CA VAL A 174 -8.41 17.61 -22.23
C VAL A 174 -9.12 18.84 -22.79
#